data_AF-A0A853D2C6-F1
#
_entry.id   AF-A0A853D2C6-F1
#
_cell.length_a   1.000
_cell.length_b   1.000
_cell.length_c   1.000
_cell.angle_alpha   90.00
_cell.angle_beta   90.00
_cell.angle_gamma   90.00
#
_symmetry.space_group_name_H-M   'P 1'
#
loop_
_entity.id
_entity.type
_entity.pdbx_description
1 polymer ?
#
loop_
_entity_poly.entity_id
_entity_poly.type
_entity_poly.pdbx_seq_one_letter_code
_entity_poly.pdbx_strand_id
1 'polypeptide(L)'
;MPTELLDYLTEHFYVPLYLVTWIVAIVRYRRYFDTPLKYFPMIIIYTFFTELLGVLIKYNNNFQFFSDGRYAWHNVIIYNVYQLVFFIFFFGVYQKVLHNRSLKKQIGYLMGICGLAYLVNAIAYNPLHNQMTYAHIIGSVMMVYIVLSYFREKQLEQLLQPLKYNLMFWVSTGILVFYSLFPIISTIYLLDLNIGVQVYFRPLLLTAIALMYLIIIFGLMIGKRKAFR
;
A
#
# COMPACT_ATOMS: atom_id res chain seq x y z
N MET A 1 12.60 24.34 19.54
CA MET A 1 13.51 23.37 18.89
C MET A 1 13.27 21.91 19.32
N PRO A 2 13.27 21.50 20.60
CA PRO A 2 12.94 20.12 20.95
C PRO A 2 11.46 19.76 20.70
N THR A 3 10.55 20.72 20.80
CA THR A 3 9.10 20.53 20.56
C THR A 3 8.76 20.25 19.10
N GLU A 4 9.30 21.03 18.15
CA GLU A 4 9.05 20.86 16.72
C GLU A 4 9.52 19.49 16.19
N LEU A 5 10.66 18.99 16.69
CA LEU A 5 11.18 17.69 16.30
C LEU A 5 10.36 16.54 16.92
N LEU A 6 9.82 16.73 18.13
CA LEU A 6 8.92 15.77 18.78
C LEU A 6 7.55 15.73 18.08
N ASP A 7 7.00 16.88 17.71
CA ASP A 7 5.73 17.03 16.98
C ASP A 7 5.85 16.42 15.58
N TYR A 8 6.98 16.64 14.90
CA TYR A 8 7.26 16.00 13.62
C TYR A 8 7.37 14.47 13.73
N LEU A 9 8.09 13.97 14.74
CA LEU A 9 8.25 12.54 14.97
C LEU A 9 6.94 11.86 15.37
N THR A 10 6.06 12.54 16.09
CA THR A 10 4.75 12.01 16.48
C THR A 10 3.74 12.05 15.33
N GLU A 11 3.74 13.11 14.51
CA GLU A 11 2.84 13.20 13.34
C GLU A 11 3.26 12.28 12.18
N HIS A 12 4.57 12.01 12.03
CA HIS A 12 5.13 11.26 10.91
C HIS A 12 5.98 10.05 11.35
N PHE A 13 5.65 9.45 12.50
CA PHE A 13 6.35 8.29 13.06
C PHE A 13 6.47 7.09 12.10
N TYR A 14 5.56 7.00 11.14
CA TYR A 14 5.48 5.92 10.16
C TYR A 14 6.47 6.11 8.98
N VAL A 15 6.96 7.33 8.73
CA VAL A 15 7.86 7.61 7.58
C VAL A 15 9.22 6.89 7.72
N PRO A 16 9.89 6.92 8.89
CA PRO A 16 11.10 6.13 9.10
C PRO A 16 10.89 4.62 8.92
N LEU A 17 9.69 4.10 9.18
CA LEU A 17 9.39 2.67 8.99
C LEU A 17 9.52 2.26 7.51
N TYR A 18 9.14 3.11 6.56
CA TYR A 18 9.34 2.81 5.13
C TYR A 18 10.82 2.69 4.78
N LEU A 19 11.65 3.60 5.28
CA LEU A 19 13.10 3.58 5.03
C LEU A 19 13.74 2.33 5.64
N VAL A 20 13.40 2.01 6.89
CA VAL A 20 13.86 0.77 7.55
C VAL A 20 13.43 -0.45 6.75
N THR A 21 12.17 -0.51 6.33
CA THR A 21 11.65 -1.62 5.49
C THR A 21 12.44 -1.75 4.20
N TRP A 22 12.72 -0.63 3.53
CA TRP A 22 13.50 -0.63 2.29
C TRP A 22 14.93 -1.14 2.49
N ILE A 23 15.63 -0.66 3.53
CA ILE A 23 16.98 -1.13 3.87
C ILE A 23 16.97 -2.64 4.10
N VAL A 24 16.03 -3.14 4.93
CA VAL A 24 15.90 -4.57 5.21
C VAL A 24 15.58 -5.35 3.92
N ALA A 25 14.72 -4.81 3.05
CA ALA A 25 14.38 -5.40 1.77
C ALA A 25 15.62 -5.54 0.86
N ILE A 26 16.44 -4.49 0.73
CA ILE A 26 17.69 -4.54 -0.05
C ILE A 26 18.69 -5.53 0.54
N VAL A 27 18.94 -5.47 1.84
CA VAL A 27 19.89 -6.38 2.52
C VAL A 27 19.47 -7.83 2.34
N ARG A 28 18.17 -8.11 2.33
CA ARG A 28 17.60 -9.45 2.13
C ARG A 28 17.26 -9.78 0.69
N TYR A 29 17.57 -8.90 -0.27
CA TYR A 29 17.14 -9.01 -1.68
C TYR A 29 17.57 -10.33 -2.35
N ARG A 30 18.78 -10.81 -2.03
CA ARG A 30 19.31 -12.10 -2.52
C ARG A 30 18.40 -13.30 -2.22
N ARG A 31 17.46 -13.18 -1.28
CA ARG A 31 16.55 -14.26 -0.91
C ARG A 31 15.30 -14.35 -1.78
N TYR A 32 14.96 -13.31 -2.53
CA TYR A 32 13.69 -13.25 -3.27
C TYR A 32 13.78 -12.56 -4.64
N PHE A 33 14.98 -12.20 -5.10
CA PHE A 33 15.22 -11.58 -6.41
C PHE A 33 14.72 -12.43 -7.60
N ASP A 34 14.62 -13.75 -7.42
CA ASP A 34 14.13 -14.72 -8.40
C ASP A 34 12.61 -14.95 -8.32
N THR A 35 11.91 -14.22 -7.45
CA THR A 35 10.48 -14.37 -7.19
C THR A 35 9.68 -13.23 -7.81
N PRO A 36 8.34 -13.35 -7.92
CA PRO A 36 7.49 -12.24 -8.36
C PRO A 36 7.66 -10.95 -7.53
N LEU A 37 8.12 -11.02 -6.28
CA LEU A 37 8.38 -9.87 -5.40
C LEU A 37 9.72 -9.15 -5.68
N LYS A 38 10.43 -9.45 -6.77
CA LYS A 38 11.72 -8.80 -7.08
C LYS A 38 11.67 -7.27 -7.16
N TYR A 39 10.55 -6.67 -7.56
CA TYR A 39 10.41 -5.20 -7.58
C TYR A 39 9.83 -4.61 -6.29
N PHE A 40 9.65 -5.42 -5.25
CA PHE A 40 9.12 -4.97 -3.97
C PHE A 40 9.96 -3.85 -3.31
N PRO A 41 11.31 -3.87 -3.32
CA PRO A 41 12.11 -2.74 -2.85
C PRO A 41 11.80 -1.43 -3.58
N MET A 42 11.55 -1.50 -4.90
CA MET A 42 11.24 -0.33 -5.72
C MET A 42 9.88 0.28 -5.31
N ILE A 43 8.91 -0.56 -4.97
CA ILE A 43 7.62 -0.08 -4.45
C ILE A 43 7.79 0.57 -3.07
N ILE A 44 8.54 -0.06 -2.16
CA ILE A 44 8.75 0.51 -0.81
C ILE A 44 9.46 1.86 -0.87
N ILE A 45 10.50 1.99 -1.69
CA ILE A 45 11.20 3.29 -1.81
C ILE A 45 10.33 4.34 -2.50
N TYR A 46 9.49 3.93 -3.45
CA TYR A 46 8.52 4.85 -4.04
C TYR A 46 7.50 5.33 -3.00
N THR A 47 7.02 4.46 -2.11
CA THR A 47 6.21 4.87 -0.95
C THR A 47 6.95 5.87 -0.07
N PHE A 48 8.20 5.55 0.31
CA PHE A 48 9.03 6.43 1.14
C PHE A 48 9.19 7.81 0.51
N PHE A 49 9.55 7.90 -0.78
CA PHE A 49 9.71 9.18 -1.45
C PHE A 49 8.39 9.92 -1.61
N THR A 50 7.28 9.23 -1.89
CA THR A 50 5.96 9.86 -1.99
C THR A 50 5.56 10.51 -0.66
N GLU A 51 5.79 9.81 0.45
CA GLU A 51 5.48 10.31 1.80
C GLU A 51 6.47 11.40 2.23
N LEU A 52 7.76 11.24 1.96
CA LEU A 52 8.78 12.25 2.23
C LEU A 52 8.46 13.54 1.48
N LEU A 53 8.10 13.46 0.19
CA LEU A 53 7.66 14.62 -0.59
C LEU A 53 6.44 15.28 0.05
N GLY A 54 5.42 14.51 0.44
CA GLY A 54 4.25 15.05 1.15
C GLY A 54 4.60 15.84 2.40
N VAL A 55 5.54 15.31 3.19
CA VAL A 55 6.04 16.00 4.38
C VAL A 55 6.83 17.26 4.01
N LEU A 56 7.75 17.19 3.06
CA LEU A 56 8.52 18.35 2.60
C LEU A 56 7.64 19.48 2.08
N ILE A 57 6.58 19.14 1.33
CA ILE A 57 5.60 20.10 0.82
C ILE A 57 4.80 20.74 1.95
N LYS A 58 4.40 19.96 2.96
CA LYS A 58 3.62 20.47 4.10
C LYS A 58 4.42 21.50 4.93
N TYR A 59 5.73 21.31 5.08
CA TYR A 59 6.57 22.15 5.94
C TYR A 59 7.46 23.15 5.19
N ASN A 60 7.55 23.07 3.85
CA ASN A 60 8.39 23.96 3.05
C ASN A 60 7.62 24.55 1.86
N ASN A 61 7.22 25.81 1.99
CA ASN A 61 6.53 26.56 0.95
C ASN A 61 7.36 26.72 -0.34
N ASN A 62 8.69 26.56 -0.29
CA ASN A 62 9.57 26.68 -1.46
C ASN A 62 9.62 25.41 -2.33
N PHE A 63 9.13 24.27 -1.83
CA PHE A 63 9.01 23.01 -2.60
C PHE A 63 7.63 22.84 -3.25
N GLN A 64 6.79 23.88 -3.21
CA GLN A 64 5.55 23.89 -3.97
C GLN A 64 5.90 24.09 -5.45
N PHE A 65 5.58 23.10 -6.29
CA PHE A 65 5.76 23.18 -7.75
C PHE A 65 4.91 24.29 -8.40
N PHE A 66 3.99 24.90 -7.66
CA PHE A 66 3.10 25.98 -8.10
C PHE A 66 3.09 27.11 -7.07
N SER A 67 3.17 28.36 -7.55
CA SER A 67 3.48 29.56 -6.77
C SER A 67 2.31 30.21 -6.02
N ASP A 68 1.10 29.65 -6.08
CA ASP A 68 -0.09 30.24 -5.46
C ASP A 68 -0.50 29.46 -4.20
N GLY A 69 -0.64 30.13 -3.06
CA GLY A 69 -0.93 29.50 -1.75
C GLY A 69 -2.27 28.74 -1.67
N ARG A 70 -3.12 28.87 -2.70
CA ARG A 70 -4.35 28.08 -2.89
C ARG A 70 -4.08 26.67 -3.44
N TYR A 71 -2.84 26.38 -3.83
CA TYR A 71 -2.42 25.16 -4.54
C TYR A 71 -1.43 24.29 -3.77
N ALA A 72 -1.26 24.52 -2.46
CA ALA A 72 -0.50 23.62 -1.57
C ALA A 72 -0.98 22.14 -1.63
N TRP A 73 -2.19 21.91 -2.17
CA TRP A 73 -2.85 20.61 -2.36
C TRP A 73 -2.53 19.96 -3.73
N HIS A 74 -1.66 20.54 -4.57
CA HIS A 74 -1.38 20.06 -5.95
C HIS A 74 -0.56 18.76 -6.07
N ASN A 75 -0.17 18.13 -4.96
CA ASN A 75 0.60 16.89 -4.99
C ASN A 75 -0.27 15.63 -4.90
N VAL A 76 -1.59 15.81 -4.90
CA VAL A 76 -2.57 14.72 -4.92
C VAL A 76 -2.38 13.81 -6.14
N ILE A 77 -1.88 14.34 -7.27
CA ILE A 77 -1.52 13.52 -8.43
C ILE A 77 -0.44 12.49 -8.12
N ILE A 78 0.59 12.84 -7.33
CA ILE A 78 1.69 11.92 -6.98
C ILE A 78 1.09 10.74 -6.19
N TYR A 79 0.21 11.02 -5.25
CA TYR A 79 -0.50 9.98 -4.49
C TYR A 79 -1.43 9.14 -5.37
N ASN A 80 -2.18 9.74 -6.28
CA ASN A 80 -3.08 9.03 -7.19
C ASN A 80 -2.31 8.07 -8.11
N VAL A 81 -1.20 8.53 -8.70
CA VAL A 81 -0.34 7.71 -9.57
C VAL A 81 0.33 6.60 -8.75
N TYR A 82 0.86 6.93 -7.58
CA TYR A 82 1.44 5.95 -6.66
C TYR A 82 0.43 4.84 -6.32
N GLN A 83 -0.80 5.19 -5.96
CA GLN A 83 -1.84 4.21 -5.61
C GLN A 83 -2.15 3.26 -6.77
N LEU A 84 -2.31 3.80 -7.99
CA LEU A 84 -2.54 2.98 -9.18
C LEU A 84 -1.38 2.00 -9.43
N VAL A 85 -0.14 2.50 -9.38
CA VAL A 85 1.07 1.67 -9.55
C VAL A 85 1.13 0.58 -8.48
N PHE A 86 0.80 0.91 -7.22
CA PHE A 86 0.77 -0.04 -6.12
C PHE A 86 -0.22 -1.19 -6.39
N PHE A 87 -1.46 -0.88 -6.79
CA PHE A 87 -2.46 -1.90 -7.11
C PHE A 87 -2.03 -2.80 -8.27
N ILE A 88 -1.60 -2.20 -9.39
CA ILE A 88 -1.17 -2.95 -10.57
C ILE A 88 0.00 -3.87 -10.23
N PHE A 89 0.98 -3.37 -9.47
CA PHE A 89 2.12 -4.17 -9.02
C PHE A 89 1.66 -5.40 -8.23
N PHE A 90 0.88 -5.21 -7.16
CA PHE A 90 0.49 -6.33 -6.31
C PHE A 90 -0.44 -7.31 -7.01
N PHE A 91 -1.38 -6.82 -7.82
CA PHE A 91 -2.25 -7.71 -8.60
C PHE A 91 -1.42 -8.57 -9.55
N GLY A 92 -0.40 -7.99 -10.21
CA GLY A 92 0.53 -8.71 -11.05
C GLY A 92 1.39 -9.73 -10.29
N VAL A 93 1.79 -9.42 -9.04
CA VAL A 93 2.49 -10.36 -8.16
C VAL A 93 1.58 -11.55 -7.83
N TYR A 94 0.36 -11.31 -7.34
CA TYR A 94 -0.57 -12.40 -6.99
C TYR A 94 -0.95 -13.25 -8.19
N GLN A 95 -1.16 -12.64 -9.37
CA GLN A 95 -1.43 -13.38 -10.60
C GLN A 95 -0.31 -14.37 -10.96
N LYS A 96 0.95 -14.02 -10.68
CA LYS A 96 2.10 -14.90 -10.93
C LYS A 96 2.23 -15.99 -9.86
N VAL A 97 1.94 -15.67 -8.60
CA VAL A 97 2.13 -16.56 -7.44
C VAL A 97 1.07 -17.65 -7.33
N LEU A 98 -0.19 -17.37 -7.66
CA LEU A 98 -1.25 -18.38 -7.59
C LEU A 98 -0.97 -19.53 -8.57
N HIS A 99 -1.53 -20.71 -8.37
CA HIS A 99 -1.48 -21.85 -9.29
C HIS A 99 -2.80 -22.01 -10.05
N ASN A 100 -3.93 -21.72 -9.40
CA ASN A 100 -5.26 -21.84 -10.00
C ASN A 100 -5.43 -20.91 -11.22
N ARG A 101 -5.57 -21.51 -12.42
CA ARG A 101 -5.74 -20.78 -13.68
C ARG A 101 -6.98 -19.90 -13.71
N SER A 102 -8.06 -20.28 -13.03
CA SER A 102 -9.28 -19.48 -12.95
C SER A 102 -9.04 -18.19 -12.17
N LEU A 103 -8.42 -18.29 -10.98
CA LEU A 103 -8.08 -17.13 -10.16
C LEU A 103 -7.10 -16.18 -10.88
N LYS A 104 -6.12 -16.72 -11.62
CA LYS A 104 -5.22 -15.89 -12.45
C LYS A 104 -5.96 -15.05 -13.49
N LYS A 105 -6.96 -15.64 -14.16
CA LYS A 105 -7.79 -14.93 -15.14
C LYS A 105 -8.64 -13.86 -14.46
N GLN A 106 -9.26 -14.19 -13.32
CA GLN A 106 -10.03 -13.24 -12.53
C GLN A 106 -9.19 -12.03 -12.10
N ILE A 107 -7.96 -12.24 -11.60
CA ILE A 107 -7.05 -11.13 -11.25
C ILE A 107 -6.71 -10.27 -12.46
N GLY A 108 -6.54 -10.87 -13.64
CA GLY A 108 -6.34 -10.12 -14.88
C GLY A 108 -7.52 -9.19 -15.18
N TYR A 109 -8.76 -9.67 -15.03
CA TYR A 109 -9.94 -8.82 -15.17
C TYR A 109 -10.02 -7.75 -14.09
N LEU A 110 -9.72 -8.07 -12.82
CA LEU A 110 -9.71 -7.10 -11.72
C LEU A 110 -8.67 -5.99 -11.94
N MET A 111 -7.50 -6.31 -12.50
CA MET A 111 -6.49 -5.32 -12.88
C MET A 111 -7.03 -4.36 -13.95
N GLY A 112 -7.72 -4.88 -14.97
CA GLY A 112 -8.39 -4.05 -15.98
C GLY A 112 -9.48 -3.16 -15.39
N ILE A 113 -10.35 -3.73 -14.54
CA ILE A 113 -11.43 -2.98 -13.87
C ILE A 113 -10.85 -1.90 -12.95
N CYS A 114 -9.77 -2.19 -12.21
CA CYS A 114 -9.10 -1.21 -11.37
C CYS A 114 -8.55 -0.04 -12.21
N GLY A 115 -7.86 -0.33 -13.33
CA GLY A 115 -7.41 0.71 -14.25
C GLY A 115 -8.55 1.55 -14.82
N LEU A 116 -9.66 0.92 -15.22
CA LEU A 116 -10.87 1.61 -15.68
C LEU A 116 -11.50 2.47 -14.57
N ALA A 117 -11.53 2.00 -13.33
CA ALA A 117 -12.05 2.78 -12.21
C ALA A 117 -11.23 4.06 -11.99
N TYR A 118 -9.89 3.98 -12.06
CA TYR A 118 -9.03 5.16 -12.00
C TYR A 118 -9.24 6.10 -13.19
N LEU A 119 -9.41 5.56 -14.40
CA LEU A 119 -9.70 6.35 -15.60
C LEU A 119 -11.05 7.10 -15.48
N VAL A 120 -12.12 6.39 -15.13
CA VAL A 120 -13.46 6.99 -14.96
C VAL A 120 -13.44 8.05 -13.87
N ASN A 121 -12.76 7.79 -12.76
CA ASN A 121 -12.63 8.76 -11.68
C ASN A 121 -11.83 10.01 -12.11
N ALA A 122 -10.79 9.84 -12.93
CA ALA A 122 -10.01 10.96 -13.50
C ALA A 122 -10.80 11.81 -14.50
N ILE A 123 -11.75 11.22 -15.21
CA ILE A 123 -12.65 11.94 -16.14
C ILE A 123 -13.72 12.69 -15.34
N ALA A 124 -14.28 12.05 -14.31
CA ALA A 124 -15.30 12.67 -13.46
C ALA A 124 -14.74 13.79 -12.57
N TYR A 125 -13.51 13.63 -12.08
CA TYR A 125 -12.85 14.56 -11.17
C TYR A 125 -11.43 14.84 -11.63
N ASN A 126 -11.02 16.12 -11.62
CA ASN A 126 -9.68 16.50 -12.02
C ASN A 126 -8.62 15.84 -11.10
N PRO A 127 -7.78 14.91 -11.61
CA PRO A 127 -6.87 14.12 -10.80
C PRO A 127 -5.66 14.90 -10.28
N LEU A 128 -5.43 16.11 -10.80
CA LEU A 128 -4.41 17.03 -10.32
C LEU A 128 -4.83 17.69 -8.99
N HIS A 129 -6.13 17.76 -8.74
CA HIS A 129 -6.70 18.52 -7.62
C HIS A 129 -7.43 17.62 -6.62
N ASN A 130 -8.04 16.53 -7.11
CA ASN A 130 -8.88 15.66 -6.30
C ASN A 130 -8.24 14.28 -6.11
N GLN A 131 -8.39 13.76 -4.90
CA GLN A 131 -7.97 12.40 -4.61
C GLN A 131 -8.91 11.42 -5.29
N MET A 132 -8.37 10.36 -5.88
CA MET A 132 -9.14 9.34 -6.57
C MET A 132 -9.81 8.35 -5.60
N THR A 133 -10.49 8.86 -4.58
CA THR A 133 -11.01 8.09 -3.44
C THR A 133 -11.94 6.95 -3.87
N TYR A 134 -12.88 7.17 -4.80
CA TYR A 134 -13.76 6.11 -5.33
C TYR A 134 -12.97 4.94 -5.92
N ALA A 135 -12.03 5.23 -6.82
CA ALA A 135 -11.19 4.22 -7.45
C ALA A 135 -10.28 3.52 -6.44
N HIS A 136 -9.80 4.24 -5.43
CA HIS A 136 -8.99 3.69 -4.35
C HIS A 136 -9.79 2.71 -3.46
N ILE A 137 -11.04 3.04 -3.11
CA ILE A 137 -11.94 2.13 -2.38
C ILE A 137 -12.16 0.84 -3.18
N ILE A 138 -12.48 0.95 -4.47
CA ILE A 138 -12.68 -0.21 -5.35
C ILE A 138 -11.42 -1.08 -5.40
N GLY A 139 -10.25 -0.48 -5.65
CA GLY A 139 -8.97 -1.20 -5.67
C GLY A 139 -8.66 -1.89 -4.34
N SER A 140 -9.01 -1.26 -3.22
CA SER A 140 -8.81 -1.80 -1.87
C SER A 140 -9.66 -3.05 -1.62
N VAL A 141 -10.94 -3.02 -1.99
CA VAL A 141 -11.84 -4.18 -1.89
C VAL A 141 -11.33 -5.33 -2.76
N MET A 142 -10.90 -5.02 -3.98
CA MET A 142 -10.28 -6.02 -4.88
C MET A 142 -9.00 -6.61 -4.28
N MET A 143 -8.14 -5.79 -3.67
CA MET A 143 -6.93 -6.26 -3.01
C MET A 143 -7.25 -7.25 -1.90
N VAL A 144 -8.23 -6.95 -1.03
CA VAL A 144 -8.68 -7.87 0.03
C VAL A 144 -9.13 -9.20 -0.57
N TYR A 145 -9.98 -9.16 -1.60
CA TYR A 145 -10.44 -10.38 -2.27
C TYR A 145 -9.28 -11.24 -2.82
N ILE A 146 -8.30 -10.60 -3.47
CA ILE A 146 -7.13 -11.28 -4.03
C ILE A 146 -6.28 -11.92 -2.92
N VAL A 147 -6.03 -11.19 -1.85
CA VAL A 147 -5.26 -11.66 -0.69
C VAL A 147 -5.95 -12.83 0.00
N LEU A 148 -7.27 -12.77 0.19
CA LEU A 148 -8.05 -13.87 0.76
C LEU A 148 -8.03 -15.11 -0.14
N SER A 149 -8.11 -14.92 -1.46
CA SER A 149 -7.99 -16.00 -2.44
C SER A 149 -6.61 -16.67 -2.37
N TYR A 150 -5.55 -15.89 -2.18
CA TYR A 150 -4.20 -16.41 -1.96
C TYR A 150 -4.09 -17.25 -0.69
N PHE A 151 -4.62 -16.78 0.45
CA PHE A 151 -4.60 -17.56 1.68
C PHE A 151 -5.40 -18.86 1.55
N ARG A 152 -6.58 -18.81 0.91
CA ARG A 152 -7.41 -20.00 0.66
C ARG A 152 -6.67 -21.04 -0.17
N GLU A 153 -5.99 -20.61 -1.25
CA GLU A 153 -5.21 -21.54 -2.07
C GLU A 153 -4.05 -22.16 -1.29
N LYS A 154 -3.34 -21.35 -0.48
CA LYS A 154 -2.23 -21.85 0.35
C LYS A 154 -2.66 -22.76 1.50
N GLN A 155 -3.90 -22.67 1.97
CA GLN A 155 -4.46 -23.62 2.94
C GLN A 155 -4.79 -24.98 2.33
N LEU A 156 -5.17 -25.01 1.05
CA LEU A 156 -5.50 -26.24 0.32
C LEU A 156 -4.26 -26.95 -0.23
N GLU A 157 -3.16 -26.23 -0.39
CA GLU A 157 -1.90 -26.76 -0.91
C GLU A 157 -1.14 -27.56 0.15
N GLN A 158 -0.62 -28.74 -0.22
CA GLN A 158 0.28 -29.50 0.64
C GLN A 158 1.65 -28.83 0.64
N LEU A 159 1.87 -27.93 1.61
CA LEU A 159 3.09 -27.14 1.68
C LEU A 159 4.27 -27.97 2.18
N LEU A 160 5.30 -28.09 1.35
CA LEU A 160 6.59 -28.69 1.70
C LEU A 160 7.36 -27.89 2.77
N GLN A 161 7.06 -26.59 2.92
CA GLN A 161 7.71 -25.72 3.90
C GLN A 161 6.68 -24.91 4.70
N PRO A 162 6.92 -24.65 5.99
CA PRO A 162 6.04 -23.83 6.81
C PRO A 162 5.81 -22.43 6.24
N LEU A 163 4.54 -21.99 6.22
CA LEU A 163 4.13 -20.65 5.75
C LEU A 163 4.92 -19.50 6.38
N LYS A 164 5.35 -19.66 7.64
CA LYS A 164 6.15 -18.66 8.36
C LYS A 164 7.48 -18.30 7.67
N TYR A 165 7.99 -19.14 6.77
CA TYR A 165 9.21 -18.84 6.03
C TYR A 165 8.95 -18.22 4.65
N ASN A 166 7.70 -18.19 4.20
CA ASN A 166 7.31 -17.59 2.94
C ASN A 166 7.09 -16.08 3.14
N LEU A 167 7.89 -15.25 2.47
CA LEU A 167 7.75 -13.79 2.57
C LEU A 167 6.43 -13.30 1.98
N MET A 168 5.89 -13.97 0.94
CA MET A 168 4.59 -13.61 0.38
C MET A 168 3.45 -13.75 1.41
N PHE A 169 3.55 -14.72 2.33
CA PHE A 169 2.61 -14.85 3.44
C PHE A 169 2.62 -13.57 4.30
N TRP A 170 3.79 -13.14 4.78
CA TRP A 170 3.92 -11.95 5.62
C TRP A 170 3.51 -10.66 4.91
N VAL A 171 3.91 -10.48 3.65
CA VAL A 171 3.49 -9.33 2.84
C VAL A 171 1.97 -9.31 2.68
N SER A 172 1.35 -10.46 2.40
CA SER A 172 -0.10 -10.58 2.28
C SER A 172 -0.81 -10.29 3.60
N THR A 173 -0.27 -10.75 4.73
CA THR A 173 -0.83 -10.45 6.06
C THR A 173 -0.78 -8.96 6.36
N GLY A 174 0.35 -8.30 6.06
CA GLY A 174 0.47 -6.85 6.23
C GLY A 174 -0.54 -6.08 5.37
N ILE A 175 -0.64 -6.42 4.08
CA ILE A 175 -1.61 -5.82 3.15
C ILE A 175 -3.04 -5.98 3.67
N LEU A 176 -3.40 -7.17 4.18
CA LEU A 176 -4.74 -7.43 4.69
C LEU A 176 -5.09 -6.55 5.91
N VAL A 177 -4.13 -6.29 6.80
CA VAL A 177 -4.34 -5.42 7.98
C VAL A 177 -4.76 -4.02 7.54
N PHE A 178 -4.08 -3.43 6.57
CA PHE A 178 -4.40 -2.08 6.12
C PHE A 178 -5.67 -2.05 5.24
N TYR A 179 -5.73 -2.90 4.22
CA TYR A 179 -6.79 -2.86 3.21
C TYR A 179 -8.13 -3.43 3.68
N SER A 180 -8.20 -4.11 4.83
CA SER A 180 -9.48 -4.44 5.46
C SER A 180 -10.15 -3.24 6.12
N LEU A 181 -9.34 -2.31 6.69
CA LEU A 181 -9.83 -1.12 7.39
C LEU A 181 -10.06 0.06 6.44
N PHE A 182 -9.14 0.28 5.51
CA PHE A 182 -9.14 1.43 4.61
C PHE A 182 -10.46 1.67 3.84
N PRO A 183 -11.05 0.68 3.13
CA PRO A 183 -12.25 0.91 2.33
C PRO A 183 -13.46 1.24 3.22
N ILE A 184 -13.55 0.67 4.42
CA ILE A 184 -14.63 0.94 5.38
C ILE A 184 -14.54 2.40 5.83
N ILE A 185 -13.37 2.80 6.34
CA ILE A 185 -13.13 4.16 6.84
C ILE A 185 -13.32 5.20 5.72
N SER A 186 -12.78 4.93 4.53
CA SER A 186 -12.88 5.84 3.39
C SER A 186 -14.33 6.01 2.91
N THR A 187 -15.13 4.95 2.95
CA THR A 187 -16.56 5.03 2.59
C THR A 187 -17.34 5.85 3.62
N ILE A 188 -17.02 5.73 4.91
CA ILE A 188 -17.64 6.53 5.97
C ILE A 188 -17.35 8.02 5.77
N TYR A 189 -16.10 8.40 5.47
CA TYR A 189 -15.73 9.78 5.14
C TYR A 189 -16.42 10.28 3.88
N LEU A 190 -16.52 9.44 2.86
CA LEU A 190 -17.11 9.80 1.58
C LEU A 190 -18.62 10.08 1.68
N LEU A 191 -19.32 9.32 2.53
CA LEU A 191 -20.76 9.46 2.75
C LEU A 191 -21.10 10.49 3.84
N ASP A 192 -20.09 11.15 4.41
CA ASP A 192 -20.22 12.09 5.53
C ASP A 192 -21.11 11.56 6.68
N LEU A 193 -20.96 10.26 6.99
CA LEU A 193 -21.74 9.66 8.07
C LEU A 193 -21.18 10.22 9.38
N ASN A 194 -21.93 11.13 10.02
CA ASN A 194 -21.57 11.81 11.26
C ASN A 194 -21.58 10.86 12.47
N ILE A 195 -20.66 9.91 12.45
CA ILE A 195 -20.42 8.97 13.54
C ILE A 195 -19.42 9.66 14.48
N GLY A 196 -19.76 9.79 15.77
CA GLY A 196 -18.93 10.49 16.76
C GLY A 196 -17.51 9.93 17.00
N VAL A 197 -17.10 8.90 16.25
CA VAL A 197 -15.76 8.27 16.30
C VAL A 197 -14.84 8.67 15.14
N GLN A 198 -15.25 9.55 14.21
CA GLN A 198 -14.42 9.95 13.06
C GLN A 198 -13.03 10.48 13.43
N VAL A 199 -12.90 11.13 14.60
CA VAL A 199 -11.61 11.63 15.12
C VAL A 199 -10.56 10.53 15.26
N TYR A 200 -10.98 9.28 15.51
CA TYR A 200 -10.08 8.14 15.69
C TYR A 200 -9.67 7.45 14.39
N PHE A 201 -10.30 7.75 13.26
CA PHE A 201 -10.04 7.05 12.00
C PHE A 201 -8.66 7.33 11.41
N ARG A 202 -8.20 8.58 11.43
CA ARG A 202 -6.85 8.91 10.97
C ARG A 202 -5.77 8.22 11.82
N PRO A 203 -5.77 8.32 13.17
CA PRO A 203 -4.84 7.55 14.01
C PRO A 203 -4.90 6.04 13.76
N LEU A 204 -6.10 5.49 13.57
CA LEU A 204 -6.30 4.07 13.28
C LEU A 204 -5.65 3.65 11.96
N LEU A 205 -5.84 4.43 10.89
CA LEU A 205 -5.19 4.17 9.59
C LEU A 205 -3.67 4.25 9.67
N LEU A 206 -3.13 5.26 10.36
CA LEU A 206 -1.68 5.40 10.55
C LEU A 206 -1.10 4.23 11.36
N THR A 207 -1.82 3.79 12.38
CA THR A 207 -1.45 2.61 13.18
C THR A 207 -1.49 1.34 12.33
N ALA A 208 -2.49 1.19 11.46
CA ALA A 208 -2.58 0.06 10.55
C ALA A 208 -1.43 0.02 9.53
N ILE A 209 -1.00 1.19 9.02
CA ILE A 209 0.20 1.31 8.17
C ILE A 209 1.43 0.84 8.95
N ALA A 210 1.65 1.36 10.16
CA ALA A 210 2.80 0.98 10.98
C ALA A 210 2.82 -0.53 11.24
N LEU A 211 1.67 -1.10 11.61
CA LEU A 211 1.51 -2.53 11.85
C LEU A 211 1.79 -3.35 10.57
N MET A 212 1.27 -2.93 9.42
CA MET A 212 1.55 -3.55 8.12
C MET A 212 3.06 -3.61 7.84
N TYR A 213 3.78 -2.50 8.02
CA TYR A 213 5.22 -2.46 7.75
C TYR A 213 6.03 -3.25 8.78
N LEU A 214 5.64 -3.27 10.05
CA LEU A 214 6.27 -4.13 11.06
C LEU A 214 6.14 -5.62 10.70
N ILE A 215 4.96 -6.06 10.24
CA ILE A 215 4.74 -7.43 9.76
C ILE A 215 5.64 -7.72 8.55
N ILE A 216 5.73 -6.79 7.59
CA ILE A 216 6.58 -6.95 6.40
C ILE A 216 8.05 -7.06 6.78
N ILE A 217 8.55 -6.19 7.66
CA ILE A 217 9.94 -6.23 8.17
C ILE A 217 10.22 -7.59 8.81
N PHE A 218 9.33 -8.05 9.69
CA PHE A 218 9.44 -9.36 10.34
C PHE A 218 9.51 -10.49 9.31
N GLY A 219 8.65 -10.44 8.28
CA GLY A 219 8.66 -11.38 7.17
C GLY A 219 9.95 -11.36 6.35
N LEU A 220 10.52 -10.19 6.07
CA LEU A 220 11.79 -10.05 5.36
C LEU A 220 12.96 -10.63 6.17
N MET A 221 12.92 -10.51 7.50
CA MET A 221 13.96 -11.06 8.37
C MET A 221 13.95 -12.59 8.41
N ILE A 222 12.77 -13.18 8.56
CA ILE A 222 12.58 -14.63 8.73
C ILE A 222 12.52 -15.37 7.39
N GLY A 223 12.08 -14.69 6.34
CA GLY A 223 11.87 -15.27 5.02
C GLY A 223 13.09 -16.04 4.51
N LYS A 224 12.86 -17.26 4.02
CA LYS A 224 13.90 -18.14 3.46
C LYS A 224 13.71 -18.29 1.96
N ARG A 225 14.81 -18.28 1.20
CA ARG A 225 14.79 -18.37 -0.27
C ARG A 225 14.02 -19.59 -0.80
N LYS A 226 14.20 -20.75 -0.16
CA LYS A 226 13.57 -22.01 -0.59
C LYS A 226 12.06 -22.08 -0.31
N ALA A 227 11.48 -21.13 0.43
CA ALA A 227 10.08 -21.14 0.87
C ALA A 227 9.14 -20.33 -0.03
N PHE A 228 9.68 -19.75 -1.09
CA PHE A 228 8.92 -18.96 -2.06
C PHE A 228 8.31 -19.78 -3.20
N ARG A 229 8.81 -21.01 -3.40
CA ARG A 229 8.23 -21.99 -4.32
C ARG A 229 7.05 -22.66 -3.64
#